data_AF-A0A1S8SDE4-F1
#
_entry.id   AF-A0A1S8SDE4-F1
#
_cell.length_a   1.000
_cell.length_b   1.000
_cell.length_c   1.000
_cell.angle_alpha   90.00
_cell.angle_beta   90.00
_cell.angle_gamma   90.00
#
_symmetry.space_group_name_H-M   'P 1'
#
loop_
_entity.id
_entity.type
_entity.pdbx_description
1 polymer ?
#
loop_
_entity_poly.entity_id
_entity_poly.type
_entity_poly.pdbx_seq_one_letter_code
_entity_poly.pdbx_strand_id
1 'polypeptide(L)' 'MEPVLYTVSEAAELLKVNRNSVYDLLKKNVIRGLKLGSLKITRAELMKFLEESNGKDLSNLEDIKELTFDR' A
#
# COMPACT_ATOMS: atom_id res chain seq x y z
N MET A 1 8.22 20.41 1.73
CA MET A 1 7.41 20.09 0.54
C MET A 1 7.19 18.59 0.55
N GLU A 2 5.95 18.12 0.51
CA GLU A 2 5.69 16.68 0.50
C GLU A 2 6.17 16.06 -0.84
N PRO A 3 6.86 14.91 -0.81
CA PRO A 3 7.32 14.26 -2.04
C PRO A 3 6.14 13.70 -2.85
N VAL A 4 6.25 13.81 -4.17
CA VAL A 4 5.24 13.29 -5.10
C VAL A 4 5.42 11.78 -5.33
N LEU A 5 6.64 11.28 -5.13
CA LEU A 5 7.05 9.90 -5.33
C LEU A 5 7.75 9.38 -4.08
N TYR A 6 7.39 8.16 -3.68
CA TYR A 6 7.98 7.44 -2.56
C TYR A 6 8.65 6.18 -3.07
N THR A 7 9.82 5.85 -2.55
CA THR A 7 10.42 4.52 -2.65
C THR A 7 9.60 3.50 -1.87
N VAL A 8 9.86 2.22 -2.11
CA VAL A 8 9.28 1.13 -1.31
C VAL A 8 9.62 1.28 0.18
N SER A 9 10.82 1.76 0.50
CA SER A 9 11.23 2.00 1.89
C SER A 9 10.42 3.13 2.53
N GLU A 10 10.30 4.28 1.87
CA GLU A 10 9.54 5.42 2.40
C GLU A 10 8.05 5.11 2.50
N ALA A 11 7.49 4.38 1.53
CA ALA A 11 6.10 3.92 1.60
C ALA A 11 5.87 2.97 2.78
N ALA A 12 6.83 2.09 3.09
CA ALA A 12 6.77 1.21 4.25
C ALA A 12 6.77 2.02 5.56
N GLU A 13 7.61 3.05 5.66
CA GLU A 13 7.66 3.96 6.82
C GLU A 13 6.37 4.78 6.99
N LEU A 14 5.75 5.19 5.88
CA LEU A 14 4.51 5.94 5.85
C LEU A 14 3.31 5.08 6.27
N LEU A 15 3.21 3.86 5.72
CA LEU A 15 2.14 2.91 6.04
C LEU A 15 2.37 2.15 7.36
N LYS A 16 3.52 2.35 8.02
CA LYS A 16 3.91 1.66 9.26
C LYS A 16 3.95 0.13 9.11
N VAL A 17 4.47 -0.33 7.97
CA VAL A 17 4.66 -1.75 7.65
C VAL A 17 6.12 -2.02 7.27
N ASN A 18 6.46 -3.28 7.04
CA ASN A 18 7.77 -3.63 6.52
C ASN A 18 7.81 -3.54 4.98
N ARG A 19 9.02 -3.50 4.40
CA ARG A 19 9.22 -3.40 2.93
C ARG A 19 8.62 -4.58 2.17
N ASN A 20 8.60 -5.78 2.75
CA ASN A 20 8.05 -6.96 2.10
C ASN A 20 6.54 -6.82 1.90
N SER A 21 5.82 -6.32 2.92
CA SER A 21 4.39 -6.03 2.82
C SER A 21 4.08 -5.07 1.67
N VAL A 22 4.90 -4.03 1.47
CA VAL A 22 4.74 -3.11 0.33
C VAL A 22 4.99 -3.82 -1.02
N TYR A 23 5.99 -4.70 -1.09
CA TYR A 23 6.20 -5.53 -2.28
C TYR A 23 5.02 -6.48 -2.54
N ASP A 24 4.41 -7.04 -1.49
CA ASP A 24 3.27 -7.93 -1.62
C ASP A 24 2.04 -7.17 -2.14
N LEU A 25 1.78 -5.95 -1.64
CA LEU A 25 0.76 -5.05 -2.17
C LEU A 25 0.98 -4.75 -3.67
N LEU A 26 2.23 -4.50 -4.08
CA LEU A 26 2.58 -4.27 -5.49
C LEU A 26 2.40 -5.53 -6.35
N LYS A 27 2.89 -6.68 -5.88
CA LYS A 27 2.82 -7.96 -6.62
C LYS A 27 1.39 -8.44 -6.80
N LYS A 28 0.53 -8.23 -5.80
CA LYS A 28 -0.90 -8.57 -5.83
C LYS A 28 -1.75 -7.49 -6.50
N ASN A 29 -1.14 -6.44 -7.07
CA ASN A 29 -1.82 -5.29 -7.70
C ASN A 29 -2.83 -4.58 -6.79
N VAL A 30 -2.66 -4.65 -5.48
CA VAL A 30 -3.46 -3.90 -4.50
C VAL A 30 -3.10 -2.41 -4.56
N ILE A 31 -1.83 -2.10 -4.80
CA ILE A 31 -1.35 -0.76 -5.12
C ILE A 31 -0.54 -0.78 -6.41
N ARG A 32 -0.55 0.33 -7.14
CA ARG A 32 0.23 0.50 -8.37
C ARG A 32 1.56 1.19 -8.11
N GLY A 33 2.60 0.70 -8.80
CA GLY A 33 3.93 1.29 -8.75
C GLY A 33 4.44 1.61 -10.15
N LEU A 34 5.51 2.40 -10.20
CA LEU A 34 6.25 2.72 -11.42
C LEU A 34 7.74 2.48 -11.21
N LYS A 35 8.42 2.03 -12.26
CA LYS A 35 9.85 1.69 -12.21
C LYS A 35 10.67 2.84 -12.80
N LEU A 36 11.39 3.57 -11.95
CA LEU A 36 12.34 4.63 -12.33
C LEU A 36 13.72 4.30 -11.74
N GLY A 37 14.40 3.31 -12.34
CA GLY A 37 15.56 2.63 -11.78
C GLY A 37 15.20 1.68 -10.63
N SER A 38 14.56 2.22 -9.58
CA SER A 38 13.90 1.46 -8.52
C SER A 38 12.39 1.70 -8.52
N LEU A 39 11.64 0.80 -7.89
CA LEU A 39 10.19 0.95 -7.76
C LEU A 39 9.87 2.18 -6.92
N LYS A 40 8.88 2.94 -7.40
CA LYS A 40 8.31 4.11 -6.76
C LYS A 40 6.80 3.99 -6.74
N ILE A 41 6.19 4.62 -5.75
CA ILE A 41 4.74 4.72 -5.59
C ILE A 41 4.40 6.20 -5.52
N THR A 42 3.37 6.62 -6.24
CA THR A 42 2.94 8.02 -6.20
C THR A 42 2.21 8.32 -4.91
N ARG A 43 2.29 9.57 -4.44
CA ARG A 43 1.48 10.04 -3.31
C ARG A 43 -0.02 9.80 -3.54
N ALA A 44 -0.47 10.06 -4.76
CA ALA A 44 -1.87 9.89 -5.15
C ALA A 44 -2.34 8.45 -5.00
N GLU A 45 -1.51 7.48 -5.41
CA GLU A 45 -1.83 6.05 -5.25
C GLU A 45 -1.88 5.64 -3.78
N LEU A 46 -0.95 6.09 -2.94
CA LEU A 46 -0.96 5.79 -1.51
C LEU A 46 -2.21 6.34 -0.82
N MET A 47 -2.59 7.58 -1.13
CA MET A 47 -3.81 8.17 -0.59
C MET A 47 -5.07 7.43 -1.03
N LYS A 48 -5.17 7.14 -2.33
CA LYS A 48 -6.28 6.36 -2.89
C LYS A 48 -6.37 4.98 -2.21
N PHE A 49 -5.25 4.29 -2.05
CA PHE A 49 -5.20 3.01 -1.36
C PHE A 49 -5.72 3.10 0.07
N LEU A 50 -5.33 4.12 0.82
CA LEU A 50 -5.80 4.32 2.21
C LEU A 50 -7.31 4.58 2.26
N GLU A 51 -7.84 5.40 1.36
CA GLU A 51 -9.27 5.65 1.26
C GLU A 51 -10.06 4.38 0.89
N GLU A 52 -9.59 3.62 -0.11
CA GLU A 52 -10.26 2.40 -0.57
C GLU A 52 -10.11 1.22 0.40
N SER A 53 -9.04 1.19 1.21
CA SER A 53 -8.74 0.11 2.16
C SER A 53 -9.30 0.36 3.55
N ASN A 54 -9.80 1.58 3.81
CA ASN A 54 -10.34 1.91 5.11
C ASN A 54 -11.55 1.02 5.44
N GLY A 55 -11.54 0.41 6.63
CA GLY A 55 -12.58 -0.53 7.05
C GLY A 55 -12.51 -1.91 6.40
N LYS A 56 -11.41 -2.27 5.75
CA LYS A 56 -11.17 -3.62 5.19
C LYS A 56 -10.12 -4.40 5.97
N ASP A 57 -10.21 -5.72 5.92
CA ASP A 57 -9.17 -6.64 6.37
C ASP A 57 -8.24 -6.98 5.18
N LEU A 58 -6.96 -6.61 5.30
CA LEU A 58 -5.92 -6.82 4.30
C LEU A 58 -4.93 -7.93 4.71
N SER A 59 -5.27 -8.74 5.70
CA SER A 59 -4.44 -9.88 6.12
C SER A 59 -4.27 -10.90 4.99
N ASN A 60 -5.28 -11.02 4.12
CA ASN A 60 -5.21 -11.77 2.87
C ASN A 60 -5.44 -10.83 1.67
N LEU A 61 -4.37 -10.51 0.95
CA LEU A 61 -4.41 -9.59 -0.20
C LEU A 61 -5.12 -10.17 -1.44
N GLU A 62 -5.41 -11.47 -1.47
CA GLU A 62 -6.17 -12.11 -2.56
C GLU A 62 -7.68 -12.17 -2.26
N ASP A 63 -8.06 -11.92 -1.02
CA ASP A 63 -9.41 -12.07 -0.49
C ASP A 63 -9.68 -10.96 0.54
N ILE A 64 -9.66 -9.71 0.06
CA ILE A 64 -9.86 -8.53 0.90
C ILE A 64 -11.36 -8.42 1.25
N LYS A 65 -11.66 -8.35 2.55
CA LYS A 65 -13.03 -8.32 3.09
C LYS A 65 -13.27 -7.09 3.93
N GLU A 66 -14.51 -6.87 4.31
CA GLU A 66 -14.82 -5.87 5.34
C GLU A 66 -14.24 -6.30 6.69
N LEU A 67 -13.73 -5.33 7.44
CA LEU A 67 -13.17 -5.55 8.75
C LEU A 67 -14.30 -5.82 9.74
N THR A 68 -14.44 -7.07 10.16
CA THR A 68 -15.42 -7.50 11.15
C THR A 68 -14.74 -7.73 12.49
N PHE A 69 -15.26 -7.11 13.55
CA PHE A 69 -14.89 -7.45 14.92
C PHE A 69 -16.00 -8.35 15.47
N ASP A 70 -15.79 -9.66 15.41
CA ASP A 70 -16.69 -10.61 16.08
C ASP A 70 -16.69 -10.27 17.58
N ARG A 71 -17.89 -10.17 18.16
CA ARG A 71 -18.11 -9.77 19.55
C ARG A 71 -18.23 -10.97 20.47
#